data_AF-A0ABD1E0V6-F1
#
_entry.id   AF-A0ABD1E0V6-F1
#
_cell.length_a   1.000
_cell.length_b   1.000
_cell.length_c   1.000
_cell.angle_alpha   90.00
_cell.angle_beta   90.00
_cell.angle_gamma   90.00
#
_symmetry.space_group_name_H-M   'P 1'
#
loop_
_entity.id
_entity.type
_entity.pdbx_description
1 polymer ?
#
loop_
_entity_poly.entity_id
_entity_poly.type
_entity_poly.pdbx_seq_one_letter_code
_entity_poly.pdbx_strand_id
1 'polypeptide(L)'
;MQFIFATVCLLLLLLQLVILAWSANEITIQSVNIAQAIFEYYWYEQSEHVKKILLIMIMRAQKPLFLSIGPFRPMNMQAGLMTLKASYTYSQVMKQGYS
;
A
#
# COMPACT_ATOMS: atom_id res chain seq x y z
N MET A 1 -28.00 -8.52 -14.78
CA MET A 1 -27.83 -7.99 -13.40
C MET A 1 -26.55 -8.48 -12.73
N GLN A 2 -26.28 -9.78 -12.62
CA GLN A 2 -25.08 -10.31 -11.95
C GLN A 2 -23.73 -9.90 -12.59
N PHE A 3 -23.65 -9.86 -13.93
CA PHE A 3 -22.43 -9.41 -14.62
C PHE A 3 -22.12 -7.93 -14.39
N ILE A 4 -23.14 -7.07 -14.38
CA ILE A 4 -22.99 -5.63 -14.11
C ILE A 4 -22.50 -5.41 -12.68
N PHE A 5 -23.02 -6.17 -11.72
CA PHE A 5 -22.56 -6.12 -10.34
C PHE A 5 -21.09 -6.54 -10.22
N ALA A 6 -20.70 -7.64 -10.87
CA ALA A 6 -19.31 -8.12 -10.86
C ALA A 6 -18.33 -7.12 -11.49
N THR A 7 -18.70 -6.49 -12.62
CA THR A 7 -17.85 -5.48 -13.27
C THR A 7 -17.69 -4.23 -12.41
N VAL A 8 -18.77 -3.76 -11.77
CA VAL A 8 -18.72 -2.60 -10.86
C VAL A 8 -17.85 -2.91 -9.63
N CYS A 9 -17.99 -4.08 -9.01
CA CYS A 9 -17.13 -4.48 -7.90
C CYS A 9 -15.65 -4.55 -8.29
N LEU A 10 -15.34 -5.08 -9.48
CA LEU A 10 -13.96 -5.16 -9.98
C LEU A 10 -13.37 -3.77 -10.20
N LEU A 11 -14.15 -2.85 -10.79
CA LEU A 11 -13.73 -1.45 -10.97
C LEU A 11 -13.49 -0.74 -9.63
N LEU A 12 -14.35 -0.94 -8.64
CA LEU A 12 -14.19 -0.35 -7.30
C LEU A 12 -12.93 -0.86 -6.60
N LEU A 13 -12.64 -2.17 -6.70
CA LEU A 13 -11.42 -2.75 -6.14
C LEU A 13 -10.15 -2.22 -6.80
N LEU A 14 -10.16 -2.06 -8.13
CA LEU A 14 -9.04 -1.46 -8.85
C LEU A 14 -8.82 -0.01 -8.44
N LEU A 15 -9.89 0.78 -8.33
CA LEU A 15 -9.82 2.17 -7.89
C LEU A 15 -9.24 2.27 -6.47
N GLN A 16 -9.71 1.42 -5.56
CA GLN A 16 -9.21 1.38 -4.19
C GLN A 16 -7.72 1.04 -4.13
N LEU A 17 -7.25 0.08 -4.94
CA LEU A 17 -5.82 -0.26 -5.02
C LEU A 17 -4.98 0.90 -5.54
N VAL A 18 -5.44 1.60 -6.57
CA VAL A 18 -4.73 2.75 -7.15
C VAL A 18 -4.63 3.90 -6.13
N ILE A 19 -5.72 4.23 -5.44
CA ILE A 19 -5.73 5.32 -4.44
C ILE A 19 -4.80 4.99 -3.27
N LEU A 20 -4.82 3.74 -2.78
CA LEU A 20 -3.95 3.31 -1.68
C LEU A 20 -2.48 3.29 -2.09
N ALA A 21 -2.17 2.79 -3.29
CA ALA A 21 -0.80 2.77 -3.80
C ALA A 21 -0.26 4.19 -4.02
N TRP A 22 -1.08 5.09 -4.57
CA TRP A 22 -0.72 6.50 -4.74
C TRP A 22 -0.46 7.18 -3.40
N SER A 23 -1.37 7.01 -2.44
CA SER A 23 -1.25 7.59 -1.10
C SER A 23 0.00 7.07 -0.38
N ALA A 24 0.29 5.77 -0.46
CA ALA A 24 1.49 5.19 0.12
C ALA A 24 2.78 5.73 -0.51
N ASN A 25 2.78 5.92 -1.84
CA ASN A 25 3.91 6.51 -2.55
C ASN A 25 4.14 7.97 -2.14
N GLU A 26 3.09 8.79 -2.11
CA GLU A 26 3.17 10.19 -1.68
C GLU A 26 3.67 10.32 -0.24
N ILE A 27 3.14 9.49 0.68
CA ILE A 27 3.61 9.46 2.06
C ILE A 27 5.10 9.11 2.10
N THR A 28 5.56 8.15 1.30
CA THR A 28 6.97 7.75 1.24
C THR A 28 7.85 8.90 0.73
N ILE A 29 7.43 9.59 -0.34
CA ILE A 29 8.16 10.73 -0.91
C ILE A 29 8.25 11.88 0.10
N GLN A 30 7.11 12.28 0.67
CA GLN A 30 7.05 13.36 1.67
C GLN A 30 7.87 13.01 2.90
N SER A 31 7.83 11.75 3.33
CA SER A 31 8.59 11.26 4.46
C SER A 31 10.10 11.33 4.24
N VAL A 32 10.60 11.00 3.04
CA VAL A 32 12.01 11.15 2.69
C VAL A 32 12.40 12.63 2.64
N ASN A 33 11.56 13.48 2.06
CA ASN A 33 11.79 14.93 2.02
C ASN A 33 11.85 15.56 3.41
N ILE A 34 10.96 15.15 4.33
CA ILE A 34 10.97 15.58 5.72
C ILE A 34 12.25 15.10 6.41
N ALA A 35 12.65 13.84 6.23
CA ALA A 35 13.89 13.32 6.80
C ALA A 35 15.13 14.08 6.30
N GLN A 36 15.18 14.44 5.02
CA GLN A 36 16.25 15.25 4.44
C GLN A 36 16.24 16.69 5.01
N ALA A 37 15.07 17.33 5.07
CA ALA A 37 14.94 18.67 5.65
C ALA A 37 15.37 18.72 7.13
N ILE A 38 15.07 17.66 7.90
CA ILE A 38 15.53 17.51 9.29
C ILE A 38 17.05 17.34 9.36
N PHE A 39 17.64 16.61 8.42
CA PHE A 39 19.08 16.38 8.37
C PHE A 39 19.87 17.65 8.01
N GLU A 40 19.34 18.47 7.11
CA GLU A 40 19.89 19.78 6.73
C GLU A 40 19.64 20.85 7.81
N TYR A 41 18.67 20.63 8.70
CA TYR A 41 18.42 21.50 9.85
C TYR A 41 19.46 21.27 10.96
N TYR A 42 19.69 22.29 11.80
CA TYR A 42 20.56 22.24 12.99
C TYR A 42 19.97 21.36 14.10
N TRP A 43 19.63 20.10 13.79
CA TRP A 43 18.99 19.15 14.70
C TRP A 43 19.85 18.86 15.94
N TYR A 44 21.17 19.01 15.83
CA TYR A 44 22.13 18.82 16.92
C TYR A 44 22.09 19.96 17.96
N GLU A 45 21.57 21.14 17.61
CA GLU A 45 21.40 22.28 18.55
C GLU A 45 20.04 22.26 19.24
N GLN A 46 19.14 21.37 18.85
CA GLN A 46 17.82 21.26 19.44
C GLN A 46 17.81 20.53 20.78
N SER A 47 16.77 20.81 21.58
CA SER A 47 16.55 20.15 22.87
C SER A 47 16.46 18.62 22.72
N GLU A 48 16.87 17.89 23.76
CA GLU A 48 16.89 16.42 23.76
C GLU A 48 15.51 15.82 23.48
N HIS A 49 14.45 16.51 23.89
CA HIS A 49 13.07 16.13 23.62
C HIS A 49 12.74 16.20 22.12
N VAL A 50 13.17 17.27 21.43
CA VAL A 50 12.93 17.45 19.99
C VAL A 50 13.73 16.44 19.17
N LYS A 51 14.98 16.17 19.56
CA LYS A 51 15.82 15.11 18.94
C LYS A 51 15.16 13.74 18.98
N LYS A 52 14.59 13.36 20.14
CA LYS A 52 13.88 12.07 20.29
C LYS A 52 12.66 11.99 19.37
N ILE A 53 11.88 13.07 19.25
CA ILE A 53 10.72 13.10 18.35
C ILE A 53 11.16 12.97 16.88
N LEU A 54 12.19 13.71 16.46
CA LEU A 54 12.73 13.65 15.10
C LEU A 54 13.19 12.23 14.74
N LEU A 55 13.88 11.55 15.66
CA LEU A 55 14.36 10.20 15.47
C LEU A 55 13.20 9.18 15.37
N ILE A 56 12.15 9.35 16.18
CA ILE A 56 10.92 8.55 16.07
C ILE A 56 10.23 8.79 14.71
N MET A 57 10.15 10.04 14.25
CA MET A 57 9.56 10.35 12.94
C MET A 57 10.34 9.66 11.81
N ILE A 58 11.67 9.73 11.80
CA ILE A 58 12.53 9.05 10.81
C ILE A 58 12.38 7.52 10.89
N MET A 59 12.28 6.93 12.09
CA MET A 59 12.07 5.49 12.22
C MET A 59 10.68 5.03 11.74
N ARG A 60 9.64 5.85 11.94
CA ARG A 60 8.27 5.53 11.46
C ARG A 60 8.15 5.73 9.96
N ALA A 61 8.79 6.76 9.44
CA ALA A 61 8.97 7.07 8.03
C ALA A 61 9.56 5.90 7.22
N GLN A 62 10.49 5.14 7.81
CA GLN A 62 11.14 3.99 7.16
C GLN A 62 10.27 2.74 7.06
N LYS A 63 9.10 2.69 7.72
CA LYS A 63 8.17 1.57 7.60
C LYS A 63 7.04 1.95 6.65
N PRO A 64 7.02 1.41 5.41
CA PRO A 64 5.87 1.58 4.54
C PRO A 64 4.63 1.14 5.30
N LEU A 65 3.60 1.98 5.32
CA LEU A 65 2.33 1.68 5.97
C LEU A 65 1.64 0.59 5.14
N PHE A 66 2.00 -0.67 5.36
CA PHE A 66 1.31 -1.80 4.76
C PHE A 66 -0.04 -1.91 5.45
N LEU A 67 -1.11 -1.54 4.75
CA LEU A 67 -2.47 -1.79 5.20
C LEU A 67 -2.68 -3.32 5.15
N SER A 68 -2.34 -4.00 6.25
CA SER A 68 -2.66 -5.41 6.46
C SER A 68 -4.13 -5.47 6.87
N ILE A 69 -4.99 -5.94 6.00
CA ILE A 69 -6.36 -6.32 6.37
C ILE A 69 -6.26 -7.66 7.10
N GLY A 70 -5.98 -7.61 8.41
CA GLY A 70 -5.97 -8.78 9.30
C GLY A 70 -4.94 -9.87 8.92
N PRO A 71 -5.28 -11.17 9.02
CA PRO A 71 -4.39 -12.31 8.72
C PRO A 71 -4.12 -12.50 7.22
N PHE A 72 -4.71 -11.67 6.37
CA PHE A 72 -4.45 -11.69 4.94
C PHE A 72 -3.19 -10.87 4.64
N ARG A 73 -2.36 -11.39 3.72
CA ARG A 73 -1.14 -10.75 3.20
C ARG A 73 -1.37 -9.24 2.98
N PRO A 74 -0.33 -8.39 3.18
CA PRO A 74 -0.45 -6.95 2.97
C PRO A 74 -1.16 -6.67 1.66
N MET A 75 -2.20 -5.82 1.71
CA MET A 75 -3.01 -5.44 0.55
C MET A 75 -2.14 -4.55 -0.35
N ASN A 76 -1.26 -5.18 -1.10
CA ASN A 76 -0.39 -4.55 -2.08
C ASN A 76 -0.92 -4.87 -3.49
N MET A 77 -0.36 -4.21 -4.51
CA MET A 77 -0.65 -4.50 -5.92
C MET A 77 -0.53 -5.99 -6.26
N GLN A 78 0.37 -6.71 -5.58
CA GLN A 78 0.57 -8.15 -5.73
C GLN A 78 -0.62 -8.97 -5.21
N ALA A 79 -1.30 -8.54 -4.15
CA ALA A 79 -2.52 -9.18 -3.64
C ALA A 79 -3.67 -9.05 -4.64
N GLY A 80 -3.84 -7.87 -5.25
CA GLY A 80 -4.78 -7.67 -6.36
C GLY A 80 -4.48 -8.58 -7.55
N LEU A 81 -3.20 -8.66 -7.95
CA LEU A 81 -2.75 -9.56 -9.03
C LEU A 81 -2.96 -11.04 -8.68
N MET A 82 -2.73 -11.45 -7.42
CA MET A 82 -2.97 -12.82 -6.97
C MET A 82 -4.45 -13.18 -7.01
N THR A 83 -5.32 -12.29 -6.55
CA THR A 83 -6.78 -12.49 -6.63
C THR A 83 -7.23 -12.60 -8.08
N LEU A 84 -6.73 -11.75 -8.98
CA LEU A 84 -7.04 -11.82 -10.41
C LEU A 84 -6.53 -13.11 -11.05
N LYS A 85 -5.29 -13.50 -10.73
CA LYS A 85 -4.69 -14.77 -11.19
C LYS A 85 -5.49 -15.96 -10.69
N ALA A 86 -5.93 -15.97 -9.44
CA ALA A 86 -6.76 -17.03 -8.88
C ALA A 86 -8.11 -17.13 -9.62
N SER A 87 -8.77 -16.00 -9.87
CA SER A 87 -10.02 -15.95 -10.64
C SER A 87 -9.84 -16.45 -12.08
N TYR A 88 -8.74 -16.09 -12.74
CA TYR A 88 -8.40 -16.57 -14.08
C TYR A 88 -8.11 -18.06 -14.09
N THR A 89 -7.30 -18.54 -13.15
CA THR A 89 -6.95 -19.96 -13.02
C THR A 89 -8.19 -20.81 -12.77
N TYR A 90 -9.09 -20.34 -11.88
CA TYR A 90 -10.38 -20.98 -11.64
C TYR A 90 -11.23 -21.05 -12.91
N SER A 91 -11.31 -19.96 -13.68
CA SER A 91 -12.03 -19.92 -14.95
C SER A 91 -11.42 -20.85 -16.01
N GLN A 92 -10.10 -21.02 -15.99
CA GLN A 92 -9.40 -21.91 -16.91
C GLN A 92 -9.59 -23.38 -16.56
N VAL A 93 -9.51 -23.73 -15.27
CA VAL A 93 -9.77 -25.09 -14.77
C VAL A 93 -11.21 -25.53 -15.09
N MET A 94 -12.20 -24.66 -14.85
CA MET A 94 -13.59 -24.96 -15.21
C MET A 94 -13.77 -25.19 -16.71
N LYS A 95 -13.08 -24.42 -17.56
CA LYS A 95 -13.12 -24.62 -19.03
C LYS A 95 -12.47 -25.93 -19.45
N GLN A 96 -11.42 -26.35 -18.76
CA GLN A 96 -10.67 -27.57 -19.08
C GLN A 96 -11.38 -28.85 -18.63
N GLY A 97 -12.18 -28.79 -17.56
CA GLY A 97 -13.02 -29.92 -17.12
C GLY A 97 -14.31 -30.14 -17.91
N TYR A 98 -14.62 -29.27 -18.88
CA TYR A 98 -15.78 -29.38 -19.79
C TYR A 98 -15.41 -29.94 -21.17
N SER A 99 -14.15 -30.32 -21.39
CA SER A 99 -13.65 -31.05 -22.57
C SER A 99 -13.32 -32.50 -22.21
#